data_AF-K0SZD5-F1
#
_entry.id   AF-K0SZD5-F1
#
_cell.length_a   1.000
_cell.length_b   1.000
_cell.length_c   1.000
_cell.angle_alpha   90.00
_cell.angle_beta   90.00
_cell.angle_gamma   90.00
#
_symmetry.space_group_name_H-M   'P 1'
#
loop_
_entity.id
_entity.type
_entity.pdbx_description
1 polymer ?
#
loop_
_entity_poly.entity_id
_entity_poly.type
_entity_poly.pdbx_seq_one_letter_code
_entity_poly.pdbx_strand_id
1 'polypeptide(L)'
;MAENAQGDAAVVTERMCGICLEESKDPLDLPCGHSFCDGCLNEWRSRYGVEEEMRRKCPICRARIPPSREMVASLLSYRAHKQKLEDINDTSSERYHAICYALEQAEEKVGADWDGVTVLEDNNDKSTVEMPDYIRQAIIKGDNISVLRWINANQAEDRANAVTSAEMLSAPALSVACIGGCLELMTLLLQLGANINARNCKGITAIQRLFTPSNLAKEGVSDRPELNGKTCVADEYLPDSNQYKVTLETKSKEVLVLSPGNLKLRDRTPQDCGYYVEYKHGRTIRRDFDSSEDCQAFVAALNRDETQPSVTKEAEARAEQAATELLAELGLDESQSKVSTGDDHAKRSKKKKGGKKKRRK
;
A
#
# COMPACT_ATOMS: atom_id res chain seq x y z
N MET A 1 0.05 32.36 -44.28
CA MET A 1 0.86 32.26 -43.05
C MET A 1 0.00 31.48 -42.06
N ALA A 2 -0.10 30.15 -42.18
CA ALA A 2 0.86 29.15 -41.69
C ALA A 2 1.27 29.46 -40.25
N GLU A 3 0.58 28.84 -39.29
CA GLU A 3 1.09 27.80 -38.36
C GLU A 3 1.87 28.44 -37.18
N ASN A 4 1.71 28.06 -35.92
CA ASN A 4 1.60 26.71 -35.42
C ASN A 4 1.13 26.75 -33.94
N ALA A 5 0.11 25.96 -33.60
CA ALA A 5 -0.24 25.61 -32.23
C ALA A 5 0.07 24.12 -32.08
N GLN A 6 1.21 23.79 -31.48
CA GLN A 6 1.47 22.42 -31.03
C GLN A 6 1.27 22.39 -29.51
N GLY A 7 0.12 21.85 -29.12
CA GLY A 7 -0.07 21.28 -27.79
C GLY A 7 0.79 20.03 -27.66
N ASP A 8 1.44 19.91 -26.52
CA ASP A 8 2.24 18.76 -26.12
C ASP A 8 1.28 17.61 -25.77
N ALA A 9 0.89 16.84 -26.78
CA ALA A 9 0.17 15.59 -26.59
C ALA A 9 1.19 14.51 -26.27
N ALA A 10 1.28 14.14 -24.99
CA ALA A 10 1.96 12.92 -24.57
C ALA A 10 1.41 11.76 -25.41
N VAL A 11 2.26 11.21 -26.28
CA VAL A 11 1.93 10.03 -27.08
C VAL A 11 1.81 8.86 -26.11
N VAL A 12 0.59 8.59 -25.66
CA VAL A 12 0.22 7.30 -25.09
C VAL A 12 0.35 6.32 -26.24
N THR A 13 1.49 5.62 -26.32
CA THR A 13 1.64 4.52 -27.25
C THR A 13 0.72 3.40 -26.79
N GLU A 14 -0.43 3.25 -27.44
CA GLU A 14 -1.31 2.08 -27.30
C GLU A 14 -0.51 0.82 -27.65
N ARG A 15 0.06 0.17 -26.63
CA ARG A 15 0.88 -1.04 -26.78
C ARG A 15 0.02 -2.26 -26.50
N MET A 16 -0.13 -3.14 -27.48
CA MET A 16 -0.86 -4.40 -27.28
C MET A 16 0.02 -5.46 -26.61
N CYS A 17 -0.56 -6.20 -25.66
CA CYS A 17 0.13 -7.28 -24.97
C CYS A 17 0.25 -8.52 -25.85
N GLY A 18 1.46 -9.06 -25.97
CA GLY A 18 1.72 -10.28 -26.75
C GLY A 18 1.12 -11.59 -26.21
N ILE A 19 0.41 -11.57 -25.08
CA ILE A 19 -0.26 -12.74 -24.48
C ILE A 19 -1.77 -12.59 -24.53
N CYS A 20 -2.34 -11.53 -23.93
CA CYS A 20 -3.80 -11.34 -23.92
C CYS A 20 -4.34 -10.64 -25.17
N LEU A 21 -3.46 -10.08 -26.02
CA LEU A 21 -3.81 -9.35 -27.25
C LEU A 21 -4.71 -8.12 -27.01
N GLU A 22 -4.80 -7.66 -25.76
CA GLU A 22 -5.49 -6.43 -25.35
C GLU A 22 -4.47 -5.29 -25.15
N GLU A 23 -4.97 -4.07 -24.95
CA GLU A 23 -4.15 -2.94 -24.51
C GLU A 23 -3.43 -3.29 -23.20
N SER A 24 -2.12 -3.02 -23.17
CA SER A 24 -1.27 -3.47 -22.07
C SER A 24 -1.55 -2.68 -20.80
N LYS A 25 -1.95 -3.39 -19.73
CA LYS A 25 -2.01 -2.85 -18.37
C LYS A 25 -0.65 -3.05 -17.70
N ASP A 26 0.00 -1.94 -17.35
CA ASP A 26 1.38 -1.92 -16.84
C ASP A 26 2.34 -2.70 -17.77
N PRO A 27 2.60 -2.17 -18.99
CA PRO A 27 3.43 -2.87 -19.97
C PRO A 27 4.85 -3.08 -19.46
N LEU A 28 5.36 -4.30 -19.59
CA LEU A 28 6.75 -4.66 -19.41
C LEU A 28 7.39 -4.91 -20.78
N ASP A 29 8.38 -4.09 -21.12
CA ASP A 29 9.17 -4.26 -22.33
C ASP A 29 10.35 -5.19 -22.08
N LEU A 30 10.41 -6.28 -22.83
CA LEU A 30 11.55 -7.18 -22.78
C LEU A 30 12.71 -6.64 -23.62
N PRO A 31 13.97 -6.98 -23.28
CA PRO A 31 15.14 -6.65 -24.10
C PRO A 31 15.07 -7.16 -25.55
N CYS A 32 14.24 -8.16 -25.81
CA CYS A 32 13.98 -8.69 -27.15
C CYS A 32 12.97 -7.86 -27.97
N GLY A 33 12.42 -6.78 -27.41
CA GLY A 33 11.48 -5.86 -28.07
C GLY A 33 9.99 -6.23 -27.94
N HIS A 34 9.65 -7.31 -27.24
CA HIS A 34 8.24 -7.70 -27.02
C HIS A 34 7.70 -7.12 -25.71
N SER A 35 6.45 -6.66 -25.75
CA SER A 35 5.74 -6.08 -24.60
C SER A 35 4.61 -6.99 -24.10
N PHE A 36 4.46 -7.05 -22.77
CA PHE A 36 3.41 -7.83 -22.11
C PHE A 36 2.83 -7.07 -20.93
N CYS A 37 1.57 -7.31 -20.54
CA CYS A 37 1.09 -6.89 -19.23
C CYS A 37 1.93 -7.56 -18.14
N ASP A 38 2.26 -6.84 -17.06
CA ASP A 38 2.94 -7.43 -15.88
C ASP A 38 2.24 -8.72 -15.42
N GLY A 39 0.92 -8.67 -15.27
CA GLY A 39 0.12 -9.83 -14.85
C GLY A 39 0.25 -11.02 -15.80
N CYS A 40 0.19 -10.80 -17.11
CA CYS A 40 0.28 -11.86 -18.10
C CYS A 40 1.67 -12.50 -18.13
N LEU A 41 2.74 -11.70 -18.03
CA LEU A 41 4.10 -12.22 -18.02
C LEU A 41 4.37 -13.03 -16.74
N ASN A 42 3.83 -12.61 -15.60
CA ASN A 42 3.96 -13.33 -14.35
C ASN A 42 3.16 -14.64 -14.32
N GLU A 43 1.97 -14.66 -14.95
CA GLU A 43 1.22 -15.90 -15.15
C GLU A 43 1.98 -16.87 -16.06
N TRP A 44 2.60 -16.37 -17.13
CA TRP A 44 3.47 -17.17 -18.01
C TRP A 44 4.60 -17.85 -17.21
N ARG A 45 5.28 -17.10 -16.34
CA ARG A 45 6.32 -17.63 -15.45
C ARG A 45 5.79 -18.65 -14.44
N SER A 46 4.50 -18.61 -14.10
CA SER A 46 3.90 -19.47 -13.07
C SER A 46 3.10 -20.65 -13.64
N ARG A 47 2.95 -20.75 -14.97
CA ARG A 47 2.08 -21.75 -15.61
C ARG A 47 2.63 -23.17 -15.44
N TYR A 48 1.83 -24.06 -14.86
CA TYR A 48 2.14 -25.49 -14.73
C TYR A 48 2.23 -26.18 -16.10
N GLY A 49 3.13 -27.17 -16.23
CA GLY A 49 3.28 -27.99 -17.44
C GLY A 49 4.18 -27.40 -18.53
N VAL A 50 4.70 -26.19 -18.35
CA VAL A 50 5.81 -25.63 -19.14
C VAL A 50 7.14 -26.11 -18.53
N GLU A 51 8.16 -26.40 -19.35
CA GLU A 51 9.51 -26.67 -18.83
C GLU A 51 10.05 -25.44 -18.08
N GLU A 52 10.73 -25.64 -16.94
CA GLU A 52 11.29 -24.54 -16.14
C GLU A 52 12.16 -23.57 -16.95
N GLU A 53 12.88 -24.09 -17.95
CA GLU A 53 13.70 -23.27 -18.85
C GLU A 53 12.85 -22.36 -19.76
N MET A 54 11.66 -22.81 -20.16
CA MET A 54 10.76 -22.06 -21.03
C MET A 54 10.03 -20.94 -20.29
N ARG A 55 9.85 -21.06 -18.96
CA ARG A 55 9.29 -19.98 -18.11
C ARG A 55 10.15 -18.71 -18.12
N ARG A 56 11.45 -18.86 -18.37
CA ARG A 56 12.44 -17.76 -18.46
C ARG A 56 12.68 -17.29 -19.91
N LYS A 57 11.87 -17.74 -20.85
CA LYS A 57 11.95 -17.38 -22.28
C LYS A 57 10.72 -16.61 -22.72
N CYS A 58 10.94 -15.64 -23.61
CA CYS A 58 9.89 -14.82 -24.21
C CYS A 58 8.85 -15.72 -24.88
N PRO A 59 7.54 -15.54 -24.60
CA PRO A 59 6.48 -16.32 -25.23
C PRO A 59 6.48 -16.27 -26.76
N ILE A 60 7.00 -15.19 -27.34
CA ILE A 60 6.98 -14.94 -28.79
C ILE A 60 8.25 -15.45 -29.46
N CYS A 61 9.42 -14.94 -29.06
CA CYS A 61 10.69 -15.23 -29.75
C CYS A 61 11.63 -16.18 -28.99
N ARG A 62 11.25 -16.61 -27.79
CA ARG A 62 12.05 -17.49 -26.91
C ARG A 62 13.39 -16.90 -26.45
N ALA A 63 13.65 -15.62 -26.69
CA ALA A 63 14.77 -14.90 -26.11
C ALA A 63 14.67 -14.91 -24.57
N ARG A 64 15.81 -14.86 -23.88
CA ARG A 64 15.87 -14.87 -22.42
C ARG A 64 15.15 -13.64 -21.84
N ILE A 65 14.37 -13.87 -20.79
CA ILE A 65 13.73 -12.84 -19.98
C ILE A 65 14.57 -12.64 -18.72
N PRO A 66 15.05 -11.41 -18.42
CA PRO A 66 15.67 -11.12 -17.13
C PRO A 66 14.71 -11.35 -15.95
N PRO A 67 15.24 -11.59 -14.72
CA PRO A 67 14.40 -11.65 -13.53
C PRO A 67 13.79 -10.27 -13.25
N SER A 68 12.57 -10.26 -12.69
CA SER A 68 11.94 -9.00 -12.28
C SER A 68 12.59 -8.41 -11.03
N ARG A 69 12.31 -7.13 -10.77
CA ARG A 69 12.76 -6.44 -9.55
C ARG A 69 12.34 -7.18 -8.28
N GLU A 70 11.12 -7.72 -8.23
CA GLU A 70 10.61 -8.48 -7.08
C GLU A 70 11.38 -9.79 -6.88
N MET A 71 11.68 -10.51 -7.96
CA MET A 71 12.44 -11.76 -7.91
C MET A 71 13.83 -11.53 -7.32
N VAL A 72 14.52 -10.48 -7.79
CA VAL A 72 15.85 -10.12 -7.29
C VAL A 72 15.76 -9.60 -5.85
N ALA A 73 14.78 -8.76 -5.52
CA ALA A 73 14.56 -8.29 -4.15
C ALA A 73 14.31 -9.46 -3.17
N SER A 74 13.54 -10.46 -3.58
CA SER A 74 13.30 -11.69 -2.79
C SER A 74 14.59 -12.43 -2.51
N LEU A 75 15.37 -12.67 -3.57
CA LEU A 75 16.62 -13.39 -3.49
C LEU A 75 17.59 -12.71 -2.53
N LEU A 76 17.77 -11.39 -2.67
CA LEU A 76 18.64 -10.60 -1.79
C LEU A 76 18.15 -10.57 -0.35
N SER A 77 16.83 -10.45 -0.15
CA SER A 77 16.22 -10.47 1.19
C SER A 77 16.48 -11.80 1.90
N TYR A 78 16.28 -12.94 1.23
CA TYR A 78 16.55 -14.25 1.83
C TYR A 78 18.04 -14.49 2.12
N ARG A 79 18.94 -14.02 1.24
CA ARG A 79 20.39 -14.07 1.49
C ARG A 79 20.75 -13.29 2.74
N ALA A 80 20.24 -12.06 2.88
CA ALA A 80 20.46 -11.24 4.08
C ALA A 80 19.86 -11.88 5.34
N HIS A 81 18.68 -12.50 5.23
CA HIS A 81 18.01 -13.16 6.35
C HIS A 81 18.79 -14.40 6.82
N LYS A 82 19.27 -15.22 5.87
CA LYS A 82 20.10 -16.39 6.14
C LYS A 82 21.39 -15.98 6.85
N GLN A 83 22.09 -14.98 6.31
CA GLN A 83 23.33 -14.47 6.91
C GLN A 83 23.11 -14.01 8.36
N LYS A 84 22.05 -13.24 8.64
CA LYS A 84 21.73 -12.80 10.01
C LYS A 84 21.49 -13.96 10.98
N LEU A 85 20.88 -15.06 10.52
CA LEU A 85 20.66 -16.25 11.35
C LEU A 85 21.96 -17.02 11.59
N GLU A 86 22.82 -17.11 10.58
CA GLU A 86 24.17 -17.69 10.70
C GLU A 86 25.05 -16.88 11.67
N ASP A 87 24.97 -15.54 11.61
CA ASP A 87 25.74 -14.65 12.49
C ASP A 87 25.37 -14.82 13.97
N ILE A 88 24.11 -15.16 14.28
CA ILE A 88 23.66 -15.49 15.64
C ILE A 88 23.73 -16.99 15.97
N ASN A 89 24.32 -17.79 15.07
CA ASN A 89 24.49 -19.23 15.18
C ASN A 89 23.16 -20.01 15.29
N ASP A 90 22.07 -19.46 14.76
CA ASP A 90 20.75 -20.12 14.65
C ASP A 90 20.63 -20.84 13.30
N THR A 91 21.33 -21.97 13.16
CA THR A 91 21.39 -22.74 11.90
C THR A 91 20.51 -24.00 11.92
N SER A 92 19.67 -24.16 12.94
CA SER A 92 18.82 -25.35 13.12
C SER A 92 17.37 -25.04 13.47
N SER A 93 16.99 -23.77 13.62
CA SER A 93 15.58 -23.43 13.84
C SER A 93 14.73 -23.74 12.62
N GLU A 94 13.44 -23.99 12.85
CA GLU A 94 12.44 -24.07 11.78
C GLU A 94 12.49 -22.83 10.88
N ARG A 95 12.74 -21.66 11.48
CA ARG A 95 12.91 -20.40 10.76
C ARG A 95 14.10 -20.46 9.80
N TYR A 96 15.25 -20.96 10.23
CA TYR A 96 16.42 -21.12 9.38
C TYR A 96 16.14 -22.05 8.20
N HIS A 97 15.54 -23.23 8.47
CA HIS A 97 15.17 -24.17 7.42
C HIS A 97 14.16 -23.57 6.42
N ALA A 98 13.17 -22.81 6.90
CA ALA A 98 12.21 -22.12 6.05
C ALA A 98 12.87 -21.06 5.15
N ILE A 99 13.86 -20.32 5.67
CA ILE A 99 14.63 -19.35 4.87
C ILE A 99 15.48 -20.06 3.83
N CYS A 100 16.16 -21.15 4.16
CA CYS A 100 16.94 -21.94 3.21
C CYS A 100 16.08 -22.49 2.06
N TYR A 101 14.92 -23.06 2.39
CA TYR A 101 13.97 -23.55 1.38
C TYR A 101 13.39 -22.42 0.51
N ALA A 102 13.14 -21.24 1.09
CA ALA A 102 12.65 -20.09 0.33
C ALA A 102 13.74 -19.49 -0.57
N LEU A 103 15.00 -19.52 -0.11
CA LEU A 103 16.17 -19.09 -0.89
C LEU A 103 16.38 -19.98 -2.10
N GLU A 104 16.33 -21.31 -1.93
CA GLU A 104 16.46 -22.28 -3.02
C GLU A 104 15.44 -22.03 -4.13
N GLN A 105 14.16 -21.85 -3.77
CA GLN A 105 13.11 -21.50 -4.73
C GLN A 105 13.33 -20.14 -5.40
N ALA A 106 13.88 -19.16 -4.69
CA ALA A 106 14.19 -17.85 -5.27
C ALA A 106 15.36 -17.95 -6.28
N GLU A 107 16.38 -18.77 -5.98
CA GLU A 107 17.51 -19.04 -6.87
C GLU A 107 17.08 -19.79 -8.13
N GLU A 108 16.18 -20.77 -8.00
CA GLU A 108 15.58 -21.48 -9.14
C GLU A 108 14.82 -20.51 -10.06
N LYS A 109 13.96 -19.66 -9.48
CA LYS A 109 13.17 -18.66 -10.22
C LYS A 109 14.04 -17.67 -10.97
N VAL A 110 15.07 -17.13 -10.32
CA VAL A 110 16.02 -16.19 -10.94
C VAL A 110 16.86 -16.88 -12.02
N GLY A 111 17.19 -18.15 -11.80
CA GLY A 111 17.96 -18.98 -12.71
C GLY A 111 19.46 -18.91 -12.45
N ALA A 112 20.13 -20.06 -12.53
CA ALA A 112 21.56 -20.20 -12.30
C ALA A 112 22.45 -19.40 -13.27
N ASP A 113 21.89 -18.95 -14.40
CA ASP A 113 22.54 -18.18 -15.44
C ASP A 113 22.43 -16.66 -15.24
N TRP A 114 21.82 -16.20 -14.13
CA TRP A 114 21.74 -14.78 -13.80
C TRP A 114 23.11 -14.22 -13.42
N ASP A 115 23.43 -13.05 -13.96
CA ASP A 115 24.76 -12.41 -13.86
C ASP A 115 24.96 -11.59 -12.57
N GLY A 116 23.95 -11.55 -11.70
CA GLY A 116 23.99 -10.80 -10.44
C GLY A 116 23.62 -9.33 -10.55
N VAL A 117 23.39 -8.81 -11.77
CA VAL A 117 23.17 -7.37 -12.00
C VAL A 117 21.98 -7.04 -12.89
N THR A 118 21.64 -7.90 -13.86
CA THR A 118 20.58 -7.60 -14.82
C THR A 118 19.21 -7.77 -14.19
N VAL A 119 18.41 -6.70 -14.15
CA VAL A 119 17.02 -6.71 -13.66
C VAL A 119 16.12 -6.24 -14.80
N LEU A 120 14.96 -6.88 -14.96
CA LEU A 120 13.92 -6.36 -15.85
C LEU A 120 13.37 -5.08 -15.23
N GLU A 121 13.59 -3.95 -15.92
CA GLU A 121 13.07 -2.65 -15.51
C GLU A 121 11.56 -2.58 -15.81
N ASP A 122 10.82 -2.00 -14.88
CA ASP A 122 9.42 -1.67 -15.10
C ASP A 122 9.37 -0.34 -15.84
N ASN A 123 8.49 -0.22 -16.84
CA ASN A 123 8.32 1.03 -17.60
C ASN A 123 7.74 2.19 -16.76
N ASN A 124 7.32 1.91 -15.52
CA ASN A 124 6.70 2.87 -14.63
C ASN A 124 7.69 3.28 -13.55
N ASP A 125 8.51 4.28 -13.86
CA ASP A 125 9.57 4.87 -13.03
C ASP A 125 9.03 5.65 -11.80
N LYS A 126 7.96 5.15 -11.18
CA LYS A 126 7.42 5.74 -9.96
C LYS A 126 8.32 5.34 -8.80
N SER A 127 9.11 6.30 -8.30
CA SER A 127 9.96 6.12 -7.12
C SER A 127 9.17 5.49 -5.98
N THR A 128 9.43 4.22 -5.70
CA THR A 128 8.77 3.47 -4.63
C THR A 128 9.16 4.09 -3.29
N VAL A 129 8.17 4.56 -2.52
CA VAL A 129 8.41 5.15 -1.20
C VAL A 129 8.64 4.05 -0.18
N GLU A 130 9.76 4.08 0.54
CA GLU A 130 9.99 3.19 1.66
C GLU A 130 9.29 3.74 2.93
N MET A 131 8.45 2.93 3.56
CA MET A 131 7.78 3.31 4.81
C MET A 131 8.74 3.13 6.00
N PRO A 132 8.84 4.13 6.90
CA PRO A 132 9.62 3.98 8.12
C PRO A 132 9.05 2.93 9.08
N ASP A 133 9.90 2.34 9.92
CA ASP A 133 9.50 1.30 10.88
C ASP A 133 8.41 1.72 11.86
N TYR A 134 8.40 2.99 12.28
CA TYR A 134 7.37 3.50 13.18
C TYR A 134 5.99 3.55 12.50
N ILE A 135 5.94 3.82 11.19
CA ILE A 135 4.71 3.77 10.40
C ILE A 135 4.26 2.33 10.21
N ARG A 136 5.17 1.43 9.85
CA ARG A 136 4.88 -0.02 9.79
C ARG A 136 4.26 -0.50 11.10
N GLN A 137 4.80 -0.07 12.24
CA GLN A 137 4.31 -0.45 13.55
C GLN A 137 2.94 0.19 13.88
N ALA A 138 2.70 1.43 13.44
CA ALA A 138 1.41 2.10 13.53
C ALA A 138 0.34 1.36 12.72
N ILE A 139 0.67 0.92 11.50
CA ILE A 139 -0.22 0.12 10.64
C ILE A 139 -0.62 -1.19 11.34
N ILE A 140 0.34 -1.95 11.87
CA ILE A 140 0.08 -3.22 12.57
C ILE A 140 -0.82 -3.02 13.80
N LYS A 141 -0.71 -1.86 14.47
CA LYS A 141 -1.49 -1.53 15.67
C LYS A 141 -2.83 -0.87 15.37
N GLY A 142 -3.13 -0.55 14.11
CA GLY A 142 -4.34 0.19 13.73
C GLY A 142 -4.35 1.66 14.16
N ASP A 143 -3.18 2.29 14.32
CA ASP A 143 -3.10 3.74 14.60
C ASP A 143 -3.31 4.55 13.31
N ASN A 144 -4.58 4.69 12.94
CA ASN A 144 -5.02 5.37 11.73
C ASN A 144 -4.55 6.83 11.69
N ILE A 145 -4.44 7.51 12.84
CA ILE A 145 -4.05 8.93 12.91
C ILE A 145 -2.63 9.10 12.43
N SER A 146 -1.69 8.32 13.00
CA SER A 146 -0.28 8.42 12.66
C SER A 146 -0.03 8.05 11.20
N VAL A 147 -0.75 7.04 10.69
CA VAL A 147 -0.62 6.60 9.29
C VAL A 147 -1.16 7.66 8.33
N LEU A 148 -2.37 8.18 8.54
CA LEU A 148 -2.96 9.20 7.68
C LEU A 148 -2.16 10.50 7.70
N ARG A 149 -1.66 10.93 8.87
CA ARG A 149 -0.79 12.11 8.97
C ARG A 149 0.47 11.96 8.13
N TRP A 150 1.07 10.77 8.13
CA TRP A 150 2.27 10.51 7.35
C TRP A 150 2.01 10.46 5.84
N ILE A 151 0.93 9.80 5.41
CA ILE A 151 0.53 9.75 3.99
C ILE A 151 0.27 11.17 3.49
N ASN A 152 -0.51 11.96 4.22
CA ASN A 152 -0.92 13.30 3.80
C ASN A 152 0.17 14.37 3.99
N ALA A 153 1.29 14.07 4.66
CA ALA A 153 2.37 15.03 4.89
C ALA A 153 3.17 15.38 3.62
N ASN A 154 3.10 14.56 2.57
CA ASN A 154 3.71 14.88 1.28
C ASN A 154 2.87 14.32 0.11
N GLN A 155 2.09 15.18 -0.54
CA GLN A 155 1.25 14.81 -1.68
C GLN A 155 2.04 14.50 -2.96
N ALA A 156 3.32 14.85 -3.03
CA ALA A 156 4.16 14.53 -4.18
C ALA A 156 4.66 13.07 -4.16
N GLU A 157 4.56 12.38 -3.02
CA GLU A 157 4.99 11.00 -2.83
C GLU A 157 3.79 10.05 -2.83
N ASP A 158 3.91 8.89 -3.48
CA ASP A 158 2.88 7.85 -3.49
C ASP A 158 2.90 7.01 -2.20
N ARG A 159 2.68 7.66 -1.06
CA ARG A 159 2.80 7.05 0.28
C ARG A 159 1.72 6.02 0.58
N ALA A 160 0.57 6.08 -0.09
CA ALA A 160 -0.46 5.04 0.00
C ALA A 160 0.04 3.69 -0.54
N ASN A 161 0.99 3.72 -1.49
CA ASN A 161 1.66 2.57 -2.09
C ASN A 161 3.06 2.31 -1.53
N ALA A 162 3.39 2.91 -0.39
CA ALA A 162 4.69 2.69 0.24
C ALA A 162 4.90 1.22 0.63
N VAL A 163 6.16 0.79 0.57
CA VAL A 163 6.60 -0.57 0.90
C VAL A 163 7.51 -0.56 2.12
N THR A 164 7.54 -1.64 2.89
CA THR A 164 8.56 -1.81 3.93
C THR A 164 9.95 -1.92 3.32
N SER A 165 10.98 -1.89 4.15
CA SER A 165 12.35 -2.13 3.68
C SER A 165 12.48 -3.48 2.95
N ALA A 166 13.49 -3.61 2.09
CA ALA A 166 13.82 -4.87 1.42
C ALA A 166 14.08 -6.02 2.43
N GLU A 167 14.62 -5.69 3.60
CA GLU A 167 14.78 -6.65 4.71
C GLU A 167 13.44 -7.16 5.25
N MET A 168 12.42 -6.30 5.21
CA MET A 168 11.04 -6.59 5.60
C MET A 168 10.18 -6.99 4.38
N LEU A 169 10.82 -7.57 3.36
CA LEU A 169 10.21 -8.14 2.15
C LEU A 169 9.55 -7.14 1.19
N SER A 170 9.82 -5.84 1.30
CA SER A 170 9.18 -4.82 0.46
C SER A 170 7.64 -4.96 0.46
N ALA A 171 7.07 -5.23 1.63
CA ALA A 171 5.64 -5.46 1.78
C ALA A 171 4.86 -4.14 1.64
N PRO A 172 3.87 -4.06 0.73
CA PRO A 172 3.02 -2.89 0.60
C PRO A 172 2.27 -2.57 1.90
N ALA A 173 2.01 -1.29 2.17
CA ALA A 173 1.27 -0.83 3.37
C ALA A 173 -0.04 -1.61 3.58
N LEU A 174 -0.77 -1.86 2.50
CA LEU A 174 -2.01 -2.63 2.51
C LEU A 174 -1.79 -4.09 2.95
N SER A 175 -0.70 -4.72 2.52
CA SER A 175 -0.32 -6.08 2.93
C SER A 175 0.06 -6.14 4.42
N VAL A 176 0.71 -5.09 4.94
CA VAL A 176 1.02 -4.96 6.37
C VAL A 176 -0.25 -4.79 7.20
N ALA A 177 -1.23 -4.01 6.72
CA ALA A 177 -2.52 -3.84 7.40
C ALA A 177 -3.30 -5.16 7.55
N CYS A 178 -3.17 -6.08 6.58
CA CYS A 178 -3.72 -7.45 6.70
C CYS A 178 -3.12 -8.23 7.88
N ILE A 179 -1.84 -8.01 8.23
CA ILE A 179 -1.18 -8.67 9.37
C ILE A 179 -1.80 -8.21 10.70
N GLY A 180 -2.12 -6.91 10.81
CA GLY A 180 -2.74 -6.32 11.99
C GLY A 180 -4.25 -6.56 12.10
N GLY A 181 -4.90 -7.10 11.05
CA GLY A 181 -6.36 -7.24 11.00
C GLY A 181 -7.11 -5.90 11.01
N CYS A 182 -6.46 -4.80 10.59
CA CYS A 182 -6.99 -3.46 10.72
C CYS A 182 -7.91 -3.11 9.54
N LEU A 183 -9.13 -3.66 9.53
CA LEU A 183 -10.10 -3.49 8.43
C LEU A 183 -10.35 -2.01 8.08
N GLU A 184 -10.52 -1.14 9.08
CA GLU A 184 -10.72 0.29 8.87
C GLU A 184 -9.55 0.93 8.12
N LEU A 185 -8.31 0.58 8.50
CA LEU A 185 -7.10 1.11 7.88
C LEU A 185 -6.94 0.57 6.45
N MET A 186 -7.29 -0.69 6.22
CA MET A 186 -7.29 -1.28 4.88
C MET A 186 -8.25 -0.52 3.93
N THR A 187 -9.46 -0.21 4.41
CA THR A 187 -10.43 0.59 3.63
C THR A 187 -9.89 1.99 3.34
N LEU A 188 -9.29 2.66 4.33
CA LEU A 188 -8.71 3.99 4.15
C LEU A 188 -7.55 3.99 3.14
N LEU A 189 -6.66 2.99 3.21
CA LEU A 189 -5.56 2.84 2.25
C LEU A 189 -6.08 2.64 0.82
N LEU A 190 -7.10 1.80 0.63
CA LEU A 190 -7.74 1.60 -0.69
C LEU A 190 -8.38 2.88 -1.22
N GLN A 191 -9.06 3.66 -0.37
CA GLN A 191 -9.62 4.96 -0.75
C GLN A 191 -8.54 5.96 -1.18
N LEU A 192 -7.35 5.89 -0.58
CA LEU A 192 -6.18 6.71 -0.91
C LEU A 192 -5.40 6.17 -2.13
N GLY A 193 -5.91 5.16 -2.83
CA GLY A 193 -5.30 4.62 -4.05
C GLY A 193 -4.22 3.57 -3.81
N ALA A 194 -4.22 2.90 -2.66
CA ALA A 194 -3.35 1.75 -2.45
C ALA A 194 -3.65 0.64 -3.47
N ASN A 195 -2.61 0.16 -4.14
CA ASN A 195 -2.64 -0.88 -5.15
C ASN A 195 -2.85 -2.24 -4.48
N ILE A 196 -4.04 -2.80 -4.66
CA ILE A 196 -4.43 -4.11 -4.14
C ILE A 196 -3.61 -5.27 -4.74
N ASN A 197 -3.12 -5.07 -5.96
CA ASN A 197 -2.31 -6.02 -6.70
C ASN A 197 -0.81 -5.84 -6.45
N ALA A 198 -0.41 -4.86 -5.62
CA ALA A 198 0.98 -4.69 -5.24
C ALA A 198 1.50 -5.98 -4.58
N ARG A 199 2.61 -6.48 -5.12
CA ARG A 199 3.26 -7.69 -4.65
C ARG A 199 4.42 -7.32 -3.75
N ASN A 200 4.55 -8.01 -2.63
CA ASN A 200 5.81 -7.99 -1.90
C ASN A 200 6.89 -8.75 -2.70
N CYS A 201 8.14 -8.75 -2.22
CA CYS A 201 9.21 -9.45 -2.93
C CYS A 201 8.89 -10.94 -3.18
N LYS A 202 8.06 -11.59 -2.33
CA LYS A 202 7.65 -12.99 -2.50
C LYS A 202 6.59 -13.19 -3.59
N GLY A 203 6.17 -12.13 -4.28
CA GLY A 203 5.05 -12.16 -5.23
C GLY A 203 3.68 -12.20 -4.56
N ILE A 204 3.61 -12.03 -3.22
CA ILE A 204 2.37 -12.19 -2.45
C ILE A 204 1.62 -10.85 -2.40
N THR A 205 0.36 -10.86 -2.83
CA THR A 205 -0.55 -9.71 -2.72
C THR A 205 -1.20 -9.64 -1.33
N ALA A 206 -1.81 -8.48 -1.00
CA ALA A 206 -2.58 -8.33 0.22
C ALA A 206 -3.71 -9.38 0.35
N ILE A 207 -4.33 -9.73 -0.79
CA ILE A 207 -5.39 -10.74 -0.90
C ILE A 207 -4.87 -12.14 -0.60
N GLN A 208 -3.80 -12.57 -1.27
CA GLN A 208 -3.23 -13.89 -1.01
C GLN A 208 -2.88 -14.06 0.47
N ARG A 209 -2.46 -12.99 1.14
CA ARG A 209 -2.17 -12.97 2.57
C ARG A 209 -3.41 -13.05 3.47
N LEU A 210 -4.56 -12.57 3.01
CA LEU A 210 -5.86 -12.78 3.68
C LEU A 210 -6.34 -14.24 3.57
N PHE A 211 -5.92 -14.98 2.52
CA PHE A 211 -6.50 -16.28 2.15
C PHE A 211 -5.55 -17.50 2.25
N THR A 212 -4.39 -17.43 2.91
CA THR A 212 -3.48 -18.57 3.15
C THR A 212 -4.12 -19.74 3.96
N PRO A 213 -3.60 -20.99 3.86
CA PRO A 213 -4.37 -22.19 3.53
C PRO A 213 -4.97 -22.95 4.73
N SER A 214 -6.08 -22.46 5.26
CA SER A 214 -6.98 -23.31 6.06
C SER A 214 -8.25 -23.72 5.31
N ASN A 215 -8.56 -23.13 4.15
CA ASN A 215 -9.97 -23.03 3.73
C ASN A 215 -10.32 -23.29 2.25
N LEU A 216 -9.50 -23.98 1.45
CA LEU A 216 -9.86 -24.20 0.03
C LEU A 216 -9.96 -25.67 -0.37
N ALA A 217 -11.19 -26.18 -0.47
CA ALA A 217 -11.53 -27.37 -1.24
C ALA A 217 -12.90 -27.25 -1.97
N LYS A 218 -12.80 -27.25 -3.32
CA LYS A 218 -13.67 -27.83 -4.38
C LYS A 218 -15.14 -27.39 -4.64
N GLU A 219 -15.40 -27.18 -5.96
CA GLU A 219 -16.60 -27.37 -6.86
C GLU A 219 -17.98 -26.82 -6.39
N GLY A 220 -18.88 -26.14 -7.12
CA GLY A 220 -19.30 -26.02 -8.54
C GLY A 220 -20.84 -26.22 -8.57
N VAL A 221 -21.74 -25.30 -8.98
CA VAL A 221 -22.30 -25.08 -10.35
C VAL A 221 -23.33 -23.91 -10.34
N SER A 222 -23.50 -23.31 -11.53
CA SER A 222 -24.37 -22.22 -12.02
C SER A 222 -25.87 -22.58 -12.16
N ASP A 223 -26.79 -21.62 -11.94
CA ASP A 223 -28.18 -21.67 -12.45
C ASP A 223 -28.91 -20.30 -12.58
N ARG A 224 -28.23 -19.18 -12.83
CA ARG A 224 -28.86 -17.84 -13.02
C ARG A 224 -28.10 -16.93 -13.99
N PRO A 225 -28.27 -17.06 -15.32
CA PRO A 225 -27.52 -16.27 -16.31
C PRO A 225 -27.77 -14.76 -16.20
N GLU A 226 -28.90 -14.33 -15.63
CA GLU A 226 -29.23 -12.92 -15.37
C GLU A 226 -28.38 -12.25 -14.28
N LEU A 227 -27.54 -13.02 -13.59
CA LEU A 227 -26.59 -12.51 -12.60
C LEU A 227 -25.19 -12.31 -13.17
N ASN A 228 -24.91 -12.78 -14.38
CA ASN A 228 -23.61 -12.61 -15.00
C ASN A 228 -23.31 -11.12 -15.22
N GLY A 229 -22.19 -10.66 -14.65
CA GLY A 229 -21.75 -9.27 -14.74
C GLY A 229 -22.37 -8.33 -13.69
N LYS A 230 -23.23 -8.81 -12.78
CA LYS A 230 -23.73 -8.01 -11.65
C LYS A 230 -22.73 -7.96 -10.50
N THR A 231 -22.64 -6.81 -9.85
CA THR A 231 -21.80 -6.59 -8.67
C THR A 231 -22.51 -7.07 -7.40
N CYS A 232 -21.74 -7.66 -6.49
CA CYS A 232 -22.25 -8.08 -5.19
C CYS A 232 -21.17 -7.93 -4.12
N VAL A 233 -21.63 -7.77 -2.87
CA VAL A 233 -20.79 -7.76 -1.67
C VAL A 233 -20.80 -9.17 -1.08
N ALA A 234 -19.64 -9.76 -0.85
CA ALA A 234 -19.54 -11.00 -0.10
C ALA A 234 -19.65 -10.69 1.40
N ASP A 235 -20.78 -11.07 2.00
CA ASP A 235 -21.12 -10.75 3.39
C ASP A 235 -20.54 -11.76 4.37
N GLU A 236 -20.66 -13.05 4.04
CA GLU A 236 -20.33 -14.15 4.95
C GLU A 236 -19.78 -15.34 4.16
N TYR A 237 -18.67 -15.90 4.62
CA TYR A 237 -18.14 -17.16 4.09
C TYR A 237 -18.69 -18.33 4.90
N LEU A 238 -19.24 -19.33 4.22
CA LEU A 238 -19.79 -20.56 4.77
C LEU A 238 -18.74 -21.67 4.60
N PRO A 239 -17.94 -21.98 5.64
CA PRO A 239 -16.79 -22.89 5.51
C PRO A 239 -17.21 -24.34 5.22
N ASP A 240 -18.35 -24.78 5.75
CA ASP A 240 -18.84 -26.15 5.59
C ASP A 240 -19.22 -26.48 4.14
N SER A 241 -19.59 -25.47 3.35
CA SER A 241 -20.06 -25.62 1.96
C SER A 241 -19.17 -24.91 0.93
N ASN A 242 -18.09 -24.25 1.36
CA ASN A 242 -17.20 -23.45 0.51
C ASN A 242 -17.99 -22.47 -0.39
N GLN A 243 -18.91 -21.72 0.22
CA GLN A 243 -19.78 -20.76 -0.46
C GLN A 243 -19.78 -19.41 0.26
N TYR A 244 -20.16 -18.37 -0.46
CA TYR A 244 -20.35 -17.04 0.08
C TYR A 244 -21.82 -16.68 0.07
N LYS A 245 -22.32 -16.20 1.20
CA LYS A 245 -23.53 -15.38 1.22
C LYS A 245 -23.15 -14.01 0.68
N VAL A 246 -23.81 -13.60 -0.40
CA VAL A 246 -23.54 -12.33 -1.08
C VAL A 246 -24.82 -11.51 -1.16
N THR A 247 -24.69 -10.19 -1.07
CA THR A 247 -25.77 -9.23 -1.33
C THR A 247 -25.51 -8.53 -2.64
N LEU A 248 -26.46 -8.63 -3.58
CA LEU A 248 -26.38 -7.91 -4.86
C LEU A 248 -26.42 -6.41 -4.63
N GLU A 249 -25.56 -5.67 -5.34
CA GLU A 249 -25.53 -4.21 -5.34
C GLU A 249 -26.59 -3.64 -6.30
N THR A 250 -27.81 -4.15 -6.19
CA THR A 250 -28.99 -3.69 -6.93
C THR A 250 -29.96 -3.01 -5.97
N LYS A 251 -30.93 -2.24 -6.50
CA LYS A 251 -31.99 -1.63 -5.69
C LYS A 251 -32.76 -2.63 -4.80
N SER A 252 -32.84 -3.89 -5.24
CA SER A 252 -33.52 -4.96 -4.50
C SER A 252 -32.71 -5.53 -3.33
N LYS A 253 -31.39 -5.26 -3.25
CA LYS A 253 -30.46 -5.84 -2.25
C LYS A 253 -30.70 -7.35 -2.03
N GLU A 254 -30.85 -8.08 -3.13
CA GLU A 254 -31.15 -9.51 -3.11
C GLU A 254 -29.95 -10.29 -2.54
N VAL A 255 -30.21 -11.23 -1.63
CA VAL A 255 -29.18 -12.06 -1.00
C VAL A 255 -29.13 -13.42 -1.66
N LEU A 256 -27.93 -13.86 -2.03
CA LEU A 256 -27.66 -15.11 -2.73
C LEU A 256 -26.57 -15.90 -2.01
N VAL A 257 -26.47 -17.19 -2.32
CA VAL A 257 -25.35 -18.03 -1.89
C VAL A 257 -24.61 -18.52 -3.13
N LEU A 258 -23.34 -18.14 -3.28
CA LEU A 258 -22.54 -18.38 -4.48
C LEU A 258 -21.20 -19.04 -4.13
N SER A 259 -20.83 -20.06 -4.90
CA SER A 259 -19.48 -20.64 -4.85
C SER A 259 -18.41 -19.67 -5.38
N PRO A 260 -17.15 -19.78 -4.92
CA PRO A 260 -16.04 -18.93 -5.37
C PRO A 260 -15.88 -18.86 -6.90
N GLY A 261 -16.13 -19.96 -7.62
CA GLY A 261 -16.02 -19.99 -9.09
C GLY A 261 -17.04 -19.13 -9.84
N ASN A 262 -18.12 -18.69 -9.18
CA ASN A 262 -19.14 -17.80 -9.74
C ASN A 262 -18.83 -16.32 -9.47
N LEU A 263 -17.78 -16.03 -8.69
CA LEU A 263 -17.40 -14.68 -8.29
C LEU A 263 -16.11 -14.29 -8.99
N LYS A 264 -16.14 -13.16 -9.70
CA LYS A 264 -14.92 -12.49 -10.13
C LYS A 264 -14.68 -11.32 -9.21
N LEU A 265 -13.49 -11.29 -8.61
CA LEU A 265 -13.08 -10.15 -7.82
C LEU A 265 -13.02 -8.92 -8.73
N ARG A 266 -13.66 -7.85 -8.27
CA ARG A 266 -13.66 -6.56 -8.94
C ARG A 266 -13.00 -5.55 -8.01
N ASP A 267 -11.92 -4.97 -8.47
CA ASP A 267 -11.23 -3.89 -7.75
C ASP A 267 -12.18 -2.69 -7.70
N ARG A 268 -12.64 -2.33 -6.50
CA ARG A 268 -13.36 -1.07 -6.30
C ARG A 268 -12.35 0.05 -6.48
N THR A 269 -12.58 0.89 -7.49
CA THR A 269 -11.77 2.10 -7.69
C THR A 269 -12.18 3.15 -6.63
N PRO A 270 -11.37 4.19 -6.39
CA PRO A 270 -11.81 5.34 -5.59
C PRO A 270 -13.12 5.95 -6.12
N GLN A 271 -13.42 5.75 -7.40
CA GLN A 271 -14.66 6.15 -8.08
C GLN A 271 -15.79 5.10 -8.00
N ASP A 272 -15.62 3.98 -7.30
CA ASP A 272 -16.63 2.91 -7.24
C ASP A 272 -16.62 2.16 -5.90
N CYS A 273 -16.59 2.92 -4.82
CA CYS A 273 -16.41 2.37 -3.47
C CYS A 273 -17.72 1.92 -2.79
N GLY A 274 -18.90 2.23 -3.33
CA GLY A 274 -20.23 1.86 -2.79
C GLY A 274 -20.61 2.44 -1.41
N TYR A 275 -19.61 2.91 -0.66
CA TYR A 275 -19.69 3.66 0.59
C TYR A 275 -18.40 4.48 0.73
N TYR A 276 -18.45 5.58 1.46
CA TYR A 276 -17.30 6.47 1.69
C TYR A 276 -17.00 6.55 3.18
N VAL A 277 -15.73 6.61 3.55
CA VAL A 277 -15.30 6.68 4.95
C VAL A 277 -14.56 7.99 5.16
N GLU A 278 -15.13 8.87 5.96
CA GLU A 278 -14.48 10.10 6.39
C GLU A 278 -13.71 9.87 7.69
N TYR A 279 -12.49 10.40 7.78
CA TYR A 279 -11.76 10.48 9.04
C TYR A 279 -11.73 11.94 9.51
N LYS A 280 -12.54 12.27 10.52
CA LYS A 280 -12.66 13.64 11.06
C LYS A 280 -12.53 13.63 12.59
N HIS A 281 -11.67 14.50 13.13
CA HIS A 281 -11.47 14.67 14.59
C HIS A 281 -11.17 13.35 15.33
N GLY A 282 -10.40 12.45 14.73
CA GLY A 282 -10.06 11.16 15.34
C GLY A 282 -11.16 10.10 15.28
N ARG A 283 -12.28 10.36 14.59
CA ARG A 283 -13.40 9.43 14.42
C ARG A 283 -13.59 9.04 12.95
N THR A 284 -13.85 7.77 12.74
CA THR A 284 -14.22 7.17 11.46
C THR A 284 -15.73 7.31 11.26
N ILE A 285 -16.17 7.97 10.18
CA ILE A 285 -17.58 8.13 9.81
C ILE A 285 -17.80 7.40 8.49
N ARG A 286 -18.58 6.32 8.52
CA ARG A 286 -19.03 5.63 7.31
C ARG A 286 -20.28 6.31 6.75
N ARG A 287 -20.26 6.63 5.47
CA ARG A 287 -21.40 7.10 4.68
C ARG A 287 -21.76 6.04 3.67
N ASP A 288 -22.95 5.47 3.79
CA ASP A 288 -23.51 4.57 2.80
C ASP A 288 -24.27 5.38 1.73
N PHE A 289 -24.31 4.86 0.51
CA PHE A 289 -25.05 5.47 -0.61
C PHE A 289 -26.11 4.50 -1.13
N ASP A 290 -27.20 5.04 -1.65
CA ASP A 290 -28.29 4.25 -2.23
C ASP A 290 -27.95 3.74 -3.64
N SER A 291 -26.95 4.33 -4.31
CA SER A 291 -26.42 3.90 -5.60
C SER A 291 -24.92 4.23 -5.76
N SER A 292 -24.25 3.56 -6.71
CA SER A 292 -22.84 3.86 -7.05
C SER A 292 -22.69 5.24 -7.68
N GLU A 293 -23.69 5.70 -8.42
CA GLU A 293 -23.75 7.03 -9.01
C GLU A 293 -23.79 8.13 -7.94
N ASP A 294 -24.53 7.91 -6.85
CA ASP A 294 -24.60 8.85 -5.71
C ASP A 294 -23.23 8.94 -4.99
N CYS A 295 -22.57 7.80 -4.81
CA CYS A 295 -21.22 7.73 -4.25
C CYS A 295 -20.22 8.49 -5.13
N GLN A 296 -20.28 8.28 -6.46
CA GLN A 296 -19.45 8.98 -7.44
C GLN A 296 -19.66 10.49 -7.42
N ALA A 297 -20.93 10.93 -7.38
CA ALA A 297 -21.26 12.34 -7.31
C ALA A 297 -20.71 12.99 -6.03
N PHE A 298 -20.77 12.29 -4.91
CA PHE A 298 -20.21 12.73 -3.63
C PHE A 298 -18.68 12.84 -3.66
N VAL A 299 -17.98 11.79 -4.11
CA VAL A 299 -16.51 11.81 -4.24
C VAL A 299 -16.06 12.90 -5.21
N ALA A 300 -16.76 13.08 -6.34
CA ALA A 300 -16.46 14.14 -7.30
C ALA A 300 -16.70 15.55 -6.73
N ALA A 301 -17.65 15.73 -5.80
CA ALA A 301 -17.87 17.00 -5.12
C ALA A 301 -16.73 17.32 -4.16
N LEU A 302 -16.22 16.35 -3.40
CA LEU A 302 -15.08 16.54 -2.50
C LEU A 302 -13.83 16.99 -3.26
N ASN A 303 -13.54 16.36 -4.39
CA ASN A 303 -12.37 16.70 -5.21
C ASN A 303 -12.49 18.09 -5.87
N ARG A 304 -13.72 18.61 -6.05
CA ARG A 304 -13.98 19.96 -6.60
C ARG A 304 -13.77 21.05 -5.54
N ASP A 305 -14.10 20.79 -4.28
CA ASP A 305 -13.85 21.73 -3.18
C ASP A 305 -12.35 21.86 -2.86
N GLU A 306 -11.53 20.86 -3.23
CA GLU A 306 -10.06 20.97 -3.15
C GLU A 306 -9.46 21.87 -4.25
N THR A 307 -10.19 22.18 -5.32
CA THR A 307 -9.64 22.91 -6.49
C THR A 307 -9.93 24.43 -6.55
N GLN A 308 -10.50 25.10 -5.54
CA GLN A 308 -10.41 26.58 -5.39
C GLN A 308 -10.97 27.17 -4.06
N PRO A 309 -10.43 28.29 -3.53
CA PRO A 309 -9.06 28.80 -3.57
C PRO A 309 -8.34 28.58 -2.22
N SER A 310 -7.01 28.51 -2.32
CA SER A 310 -6.09 28.71 -1.20
C SER A 310 -6.60 29.78 -0.22
N VAL A 311 -6.53 29.50 1.08
CA VAL A 311 -6.51 30.55 2.11
C VAL A 311 -5.58 31.64 1.61
N THR A 312 -6.14 32.80 1.25
CA THR A 312 -5.29 33.88 0.75
C THR A 312 -4.33 34.24 1.87
N LYS A 313 -3.08 34.55 1.54
CA LYS A 313 -2.10 35.02 2.54
C LYS A 313 -2.66 36.18 3.39
N GLU A 314 -3.63 36.93 2.87
CA GLU A 314 -4.39 37.96 3.59
C GLU A 314 -5.39 37.42 4.63
N ALA A 315 -6.04 36.27 4.41
CA ALA A 315 -6.89 35.64 5.42
C ALA A 315 -6.05 35.05 6.55
N GLU A 316 -4.90 34.47 6.25
CA GLU A 316 -3.93 33.97 7.23
C GLU A 316 -3.31 35.12 8.03
N ALA A 317 -2.87 36.20 7.36
CA ALA A 317 -2.36 37.39 8.02
C ALA A 317 -3.40 38.08 8.91
N ARG A 318 -4.69 38.10 8.51
CA ARG A 318 -5.78 38.63 9.36
C ARG A 318 -6.02 37.77 10.59
N ALA A 319 -5.92 36.45 10.46
CA ALA A 319 -6.06 35.54 11.60
C ALA A 319 -4.88 35.66 12.57
N GLU A 320 -3.64 35.79 12.07
CA GLU A 320 -2.45 36.05 12.89
C GLU A 320 -2.52 37.41 13.57
N GLN A 321 -2.98 38.45 12.87
CA GLN A 321 -3.14 39.79 13.44
C GLN A 321 -4.21 39.80 14.54
N ALA A 322 -5.35 39.14 14.33
CA ALA A 322 -6.38 38.99 15.35
C ALA A 322 -5.91 38.19 16.57
N ALA A 323 -5.10 37.15 16.35
CA ALA A 323 -4.49 36.39 17.44
C ALA A 323 -3.47 37.23 18.23
N THR A 324 -2.71 38.09 17.55
CA THR A 324 -1.74 39.01 18.18
C THR A 324 -2.44 40.09 19.00
N GLU A 325 -3.54 40.66 18.51
CA GLU A 325 -4.37 41.60 19.28
C GLU A 325 -4.99 40.95 20.51
N LEU A 326 -5.51 39.72 20.40
CA LEU A 326 -6.03 38.97 21.54
C LEU A 326 -4.95 38.69 22.60
N LEU A 327 -3.73 38.36 22.19
CA LEU A 327 -2.61 38.16 23.12
C LEU A 327 -2.19 39.46 23.81
N ALA A 328 -2.26 40.59 23.10
CA ALA A 328 -2.01 41.91 23.68
C ALA A 328 -3.10 42.32 24.68
N GLU A 329 -4.38 42.03 24.40
CA GLU A 329 -5.49 42.25 25.34
C GLU A 329 -5.39 41.37 26.59
N LEU A 330 -4.86 40.15 26.46
CA LEU A 330 -4.63 39.22 27.56
C LEU A 330 -3.34 39.54 28.36
N GLY A 331 -2.57 40.55 27.96
CA GLY A 331 -1.41 41.05 28.71
C GLY A 331 -0.23 40.07 28.80
N LEU A 332 -0.11 39.14 27.86
CA LEU A 332 0.98 38.15 27.82
C LEU A 332 2.04 38.59 26.81
N ASP A 333 2.81 39.62 27.16
CA ASP A 333 3.97 40.03 26.36
C ASP A 333 5.16 39.09 26.65
N GLU A 334 5.51 38.23 25.68
CA GLU A 334 6.77 37.48 25.71
C GLU A 334 7.94 38.45 25.54
N SER A 335 8.50 38.87 26.67
CA SER A 335 9.74 39.62 26.71
C SER A 335 10.89 38.77 26.14
N GLN A 336 11.35 39.19 24.97
CA GLN A 336 12.65 38.79 24.41
C GLN A 336 13.75 38.91 25.47
N SER A 337 14.52 37.85 25.69
CA SER A 337 15.88 37.99 26.21
C SER A 337 16.88 37.35 25.25
N LYS A 338 17.54 38.23 24.52
CA LYS A 338 18.73 37.97 23.72
C LYS A 338 19.88 37.48 24.60
N VAL A 339 20.67 36.61 23.99
CA VAL A 339 22.01 36.17 24.38
C VAL A 339 22.98 37.34 24.62
N SER A 340 23.75 37.25 25.71
CA SER A 340 25.12 37.83 25.86
C SER A 340 25.76 37.23 27.13
N THR A 341 26.69 36.26 27.01
CA THR A 341 28.16 36.39 27.14
C THR A 341 28.68 36.92 28.48
N GLY A 342 29.60 36.16 29.09
CA GLY A 342 30.70 36.72 29.89
C GLY A 342 30.68 36.45 31.39
N ASP A 343 31.42 35.40 31.77
CA ASP A 343 32.37 35.31 32.87
C ASP A 343 32.07 35.68 34.35
N ASP A 344 32.76 34.88 35.16
CA ASP A 344 33.41 35.19 36.44
C ASP A 344 32.78 34.80 37.79
N HIS A 345 33.48 33.81 38.37
CA HIS A 345 33.96 33.73 39.75
C HIS A 345 32.97 33.72 40.93
N ALA A 346 32.93 32.53 41.55
CA ALA A 346 33.28 32.29 42.95
C ALA A 346 32.56 33.10 44.05
N LYS A 347 31.80 32.40 44.91
CA LYS A 347 32.25 32.04 46.28
C LYS A 347 31.15 31.36 47.11
N ARG A 348 31.64 30.37 47.86
CA ARG A 348 31.05 29.75 49.07
C ARG A 348 30.30 30.76 49.96
N SER A 349 29.22 30.33 50.64
CA SER A 349 29.26 30.10 52.10
C SER A 349 27.92 29.70 52.74
N LYS A 350 27.96 28.52 53.39
CA LYS A 350 27.51 28.22 54.78
C LYS A 350 26.14 28.74 55.30
N LYS A 351 25.25 27.76 55.49
CA LYS A 351 24.85 27.15 56.80
C LYS A 351 24.18 28.04 57.86
N LYS A 352 22.93 27.71 58.20
CA LYS A 352 22.43 27.40 59.59
C LYS A 352 20.95 26.94 59.51
N LYS A 353 20.57 25.71 59.88
CA LYS A 353 20.44 25.05 61.20
C LYS A 353 19.23 25.53 62.04
N GLY A 354 18.30 24.61 62.29
CA GLY A 354 17.29 24.65 63.36
C GLY A 354 15.85 24.63 62.81
N GLY A 355 14.92 23.76 63.20
CA GLY A 355 14.90 22.83 64.31
C GLY A 355 13.78 21.78 64.15
N LYS A 356 13.99 20.67 64.85
CA LYS A 356 13.12 19.49 64.99
C LYS A 356 11.99 19.76 65.98
N LYS A 357 10.79 19.20 65.71
CA LYS A 357 9.88 18.51 66.65
C LYS A 357 8.71 17.96 65.80
N LYS A 358 8.65 16.68 65.42
CA LYS A 358 8.38 15.45 66.19
C LYS A 358 7.14 15.54 67.09
N ARG A 359 6.03 14.90 66.69
CA ARG A 359 5.46 13.65 67.29
C ARG A 359 4.06 13.40 66.73
N ARG A 360 3.86 12.21 66.14
CA ARG A 360 3.05 11.06 66.62
C ARG A 360 1.54 11.30 66.47
N LYS A 361 0.78 10.36 65.94
CA LYS A 361 0.89 8.91 66.11
C LYS A 361 0.53 8.18 64.83
#